data_AF-A0A1K0IQW7-F1
#
_entry.id   AF-A0A1K0IQW7-F1
#
_cell.length_a   1.000
_cell.length_b   1.000
_cell.length_c   1.000
_cell.angle_alpha   90.00
_cell.angle_beta   90.00
_cell.angle_gamma   90.00
#
_symmetry.space_group_name_H-M   'P 1'
#
loop_
_entity.id
_entity.type
_entity.pdbx_description
1 polymer ?
#
loop_
_entity_poly.entity_id
_entity_poly.type
_entity_poly.pdbx_seq_one_letter_code
_entity_poly.pdbx_strand_id
1 'polypeptide(L)'
;MESDEFEQQWRSMSEGDRESLLGDFLIRLNGKELDVVVDRALPLSKWKVARDRAIEIEGQTPFLLQGALMAASSVVALGLFWLNIPLWLRVILAAALMFVSFRYVRKQALLSLRNVALLYPWVFDEYWDSGVIAILSGGHTFSRLYGNRWQDVVLRVIGYPHLANAAPISHQEKLDEMLGPARVSK
;
A
#
# COMPACT_ATOMS: atom_id res chain seq x y z
N MET A 1 24.47 -16.95 1.77
CA MET A 1 25.02 -16.42 3.02
C MET A 1 24.68 -17.41 4.09
N GLU A 2 25.69 -17.94 4.75
CA GLU A 2 25.48 -18.72 5.96
C GLU A 2 24.85 -17.79 7.02
N SER A 3 23.90 -18.30 7.82
CA SER A 3 23.13 -17.52 8.80
C SER A 3 24.03 -16.65 9.68
N ASP A 4 25.21 -17.18 10.03
CA ASP A 4 26.16 -16.58 10.95
C ASP A 4 26.87 -15.34 10.36
N GLU A 5 27.10 -15.30 9.04
CA GLU A 5 27.76 -14.16 8.38
C GLU A 5 26.86 -12.92 8.38
N PHE A 6 25.55 -13.11 8.12
CA PHE A 6 24.58 -12.02 8.14
C PHE A 6 24.46 -11.42 9.55
N GLU A 7 24.37 -12.26 10.57
CA GLU A 7 24.22 -11.82 11.95
C GLU A 7 25.44 -11.03 12.43
N GLN A 8 26.66 -11.48 12.08
CA GLN A 8 27.88 -10.74 12.40
C GLN A 8 27.92 -9.38 11.69
N GLN A 9 27.59 -9.35 10.40
CA GLN A 9 27.50 -8.11 9.64
C GLN A 9 26.46 -7.16 10.24
N TRP A 10 25.26 -7.66 10.55
CA TRP A 10 24.17 -6.91 11.16
C TRP A 10 24.60 -6.23 12.47
N ARG A 11 25.27 -6.97 13.36
CA ARG A 11 25.74 -6.42 14.65
C ARG A 11 26.81 -5.34 14.48
N SER A 12 27.67 -5.45 13.46
CA SER A 12 28.70 -4.46 13.15
C SER A 12 28.20 -3.19 12.46
N MET A 13 27.03 -3.25 11.82
CA MET A 13 26.46 -2.12 11.09
C MET A 13 25.93 -1.02 12.02
N SER A 14 26.07 0.23 11.57
CA SER A 14 25.39 1.36 12.19
C SER A 14 23.88 1.28 11.98
N GLU A 15 23.10 2.04 12.75
CA GLU A 15 21.64 2.08 12.59
C GLU A 15 21.23 2.53 11.18
N GLY A 16 21.92 3.55 10.62
CA GLY A 16 21.66 4.02 9.26
C GLY A 16 22.00 2.98 8.18
N ASP A 17 23.07 2.21 8.36
CA ASP A 17 23.43 1.15 7.41
C ASP A 17 22.42 0.00 7.44
N ARG A 18 21.90 -0.35 8.63
CA ARG A 18 20.84 -1.34 8.78
C ARG A 18 19.56 -0.89 8.10
N GLU A 19 19.18 0.37 8.28
CA GLU A 19 17.98 0.93 7.66
C GLU A 19 18.08 0.94 6.14
N SER A 20 19.23 1.37 5.61
CA SER A 20 19.52 1.33 4.16
C SER A 20 19.44 -0.10 3.62
N LEU A 21 20.07 -1.06 4.29
CA LEU A 21 20.05 -2.47 3.91
C LEU A 21 18.62 -3.05 3.93
N LEU A 22 17.83 -2.73 4.95
CA LEU A 22 16.43 -3.16 5.03
C LEU A 22 15.57 -2.51 3.96
N GLY A 23 15.83 -1.26 3.59
CA GLY A 23 15.17 -0.59 2.46
C GLY A 23 15.45 -1.32 1.14
N ASP A 24 16.71 -1.72 0.91
CA ASP A 24 17.08 -2.53 -0.26
C ASP A 24 16.36 -3.89 -0.28
N PHE A 25 16.27 -4.57 0.86
CA PHE A 25 15.52 -5.81 0.98
C PHE A 25 14.03 -5.60 0.71
N LEU A 26 13.43 -4.55 1.27
CA LEU A 26 12.04 -4.21 1.06
C LEU A 26 11.73 -4.06 -0.44
N ILE A 27 12.55 -3.31 -1.18
CA ILE A 27 12.36 -3.12 -2.64
C ILE A 27 12.54 -4.44 -3.40
N ARG A 28 13.55 -5.25 -3.06
CA ARG A 28 13.86 -6.52 -3.74
C ARG A 28 12.82 -7.61 -3.51
N LEU A 29 12.22 -7.63 -2.32
CA LEU A 29 11.23 -8.63 -1.90
C LEU A 29 9.80 -8.23 -2.28
N ASN A 30 9.56 -6.93 -2.51
CA ASN A 30 8.28 -6.40 -2.92
C ASN A 30 7.80 -7.01 -4.27
N GLY A 31 6.60 -7.57 -4.26
CA GLY A 31 6.04 -8.35 -5.37
C GLY A 31 6.45 -9.83 -5.40
N LYS A 32 7.21 -10.30 -4.40
CA LYS A 32 7.60 -11.70 -4.23
C LYS A 32 7.09 -12.24 -2.88
N GLU A 33 7.90 -12.10 -1.83
CA GLU A 33 7.62 -12.61 -0.49
C GLU A 33 6.87 -11.61 0.39
N LEU A 34 6.93 -10.33 0.00
CA LEU A 34 6.13 -9.26 0.58
C LEU A 34 5.53 -8.39 -0.53
N ASP A 35 4.44 -7.68 -0.24
CA ASP A 35 3.86 -6.67 -1.14
C ASP A 35 3.50 -5.42 -0.35
N VAL A 36 4.07 -4.28 -0.74
CA VAL A 36 3.69 -2.98 -0.19
C VAL A 36 2.40 -2.52 -0.87
N VAL A 37 1.36 -2.30 -0.07
CA VAL A 37 0.05 -1.90 -0.55
C VAL A 37 -0.40 -0.62 0.13
N VAL A 38 -1.17 0.20 -0.59
CA VAL A 38 -1.90 1.32 0.00
C VAL A 38 -3.17 0.78 0.63
N ASP A 39 -3.44 1.14 1.88
CA ASP A 39 -4.62 0.68 2.59
C ASP A 39 -5.89 1.11 1.84
N ARG A 40 -6.75 0.14 1.51
CA ARG A 40 -8.00 0.38 0.79
C ARG A 40 -9.05 1.07 1.66
N ALA A 41 -8.90 1.02 2.98
CA ALA A 41 -9.75 1.66 3.98
C ALA A 41 -9.22 3.02 4.44
N LEU A 42 -8.25 3.61 3.73
CA LEU A 42 -7.66 4.88 4.11
C LEU A 42 -8.72 5.99 4.21
N PRO A 43 -8.80 6.71 5.35
CA PRO A 43 -9.70 7.85 5.49
C PRO A 43 -9.44 8.92 4.41
N LEU A 44 -10.51 9.57 3.96
CA LEU A 44 -10.44 10.64 2.95
C LEU A 44 -9.43 11.75 3.29
N SER A 45 -9.31 12.10 4.58
CA SER A 45 -8.33 13.08 5.05
C SER A 45 -6.89 12.64 4.80
N LYS A 46 -6.55 11.40 5.17
CA LYS A 46 -5.21 10.82 4.95
C LYS A 46 -4.93 10.60 3.47
N TRP A 47 -5.95 10.22 2.70
CA TRP A 47 -5.84 10.09 1.24
C TRP A 47 -5.46 11.41 0.59
N LYS A 48 -6.11 12.51 0.98
CA LYS A 48 -5.80 13.84 0.45
C LYS A 48 -4.36 14.24 0.76
N VAL A 49 -3.93 14.09 2.01
CA VAL A 49 -2.56 14.42 2.43
C VAL A 49 -1.53 13.58 1.68
N ALA A 50 -1.72 12.26 1.61
CA ALA A 50 -0.83 11.38 0.85
C ALA A 50 -0.75 11.78 -0.63
N ARG A 51 -1.89 12.07 -1.25
CA ARG A 51 -1.96 12.52 -2.63
C ARG A 51 -1.23 13.84 -2.85
N ASP A 52 -1.47 14.84 -2.00
CA ASP A 52 -0.84 16.15 -2.12
C ASP A 52 0.69 16.00 -1.99
N ARG A 53 1.15 15.14 -1.07
CA ARG A 53 2.56 14.80 -0.92
C ARG A 53 3.16 14.11 -2.14
N ALA A 54 2.45 13.16 -2.74
CA ALA A 54 2.89 12.51 -3.97
C ALA A 54 2.97 13.49 -5.15
N ILE A 55 2.03 14.44 -5.24
CA ILE A 55 2.03 15.50 -6.25
C ILE A 55 3.24 16.41 -6.09
N GLU A 56 3.64 16.74 -4.87
CA GLU A 56 4.84 17.56 -4.61
C GLU A 56 6.11 16.88 -5.13
N ILE A 57 6.17 15.55 -5.13
CA ILE A 57 7.37 14.77 -5.44
C ILE A 57 7.44 14.36 -6.92
N GLU A 58 6.39 13.74 -7.45
CA GLU A 58 6.33 13.27 -8.85
C GLU A 58 5.74 14.30 -9.81
N GLY A 59 5.27 15.44 -9.30
CA GLY A 59 4.50 16.41 -10.06
C GLY A 59 3.04 15.98 -10.29
N GLN A 60 2.27 16.85 -10.94
CA GLN A 60 0.82 16.62 -11.12
C GLN A 60 0.49 15.60 -12.23
N THR A 61 1.45 15.25 -13.09
CA THR A 61 1.25 14.46 -14.32
C THR A 61 0.47 13.15 -14.14
N PRO A 62 0.78 12.26 -13.17
CA PRO A 62 0.01 11.03 -12.98
C PRO A 62 -1.43 11.29 -12.54
N PHE A 63 -1.69 12.40 -11.83
CA PHE A 63 -3.03 12.77 -11.37
C PHE A 63 -3.82 13.58 -12.41
N LEU A 64 -3.15 14.31 -13.30
CA LEU A 64 -3.76 14.96 -14.46
C LEU A 64 -4.23 13.92 -15.48
N LEU A 65 -3.45 12.86 -15.72
CA LEU A 65 -3.85 11.75 -16.58
C LEU A 65 -5.13 11.07 -16.06
N GLN A 66 -5.26 10.93 -14.74
CA GLN A 66 -6.48 10.41 -14.10
C GLN A 66 -7.70 11.32 -14.37
N GLY A 67 -7.53 12.63 -14.19
CA GLY A 67 -8.57 13.62 -14.49
C GLY A 67 -8.96 13.61 -15.98
N ALA A 68 -7.98 13.53 -16.88
CA ALA A 68 -8.18 13.45 -18.32
C ALA A 68 -8.93 12.16 -18.71
N LEU A 69 -8.59 11.01 -18.11
CA LEU A 69 -9.28 9.74 -18.36
C LEU A 69 -10.75 9.79 -17.90
N MET A 70 -11.04 10.40 -16.75
CA MET A 70 -12.42 10.58 -16.27
C MET A 70 -13.20 11.52 -17.19
N ALA A 71 -12.59 12.63 -17.62
CA ALA A 71 -13.20 13.56 -18.56
C ALA A 71 -13.49 12.89 -19.91
N ALA A 72 -12.51 12.18 -20.48
CA ALA A 72 -12.66 11.44 -21.74
C ALA A 72 -13.76 10.38 -21.63
N SER A 73 -13.80 9.63 -20.52
CA SER A 73 -14.85 8.63 -20.28
C SER A 73 -16.24 9.26 -20.19
N SER A 74 -16.35 10.44 -19.56
CA SER A 74 -17.61 11.19 -19.48
C SER A 74 -18.06 11.67 -20.87
N VAL A 75 -17.14 12.17 -21.70
CA VAL A 75 -17.43 12.58 -23.08
C VAL A 75 -17.90 11.40 -23.93
N VAL A 76 -17.23 10.24 -23.83
CA VAL A 76 -17.63 9.01 -24.54
C VAL A 76 -19.01 8.55 -24.07
N ALA A 77 -19.27 8.57 -22.76
CA ALA A 77 -20.56 8.20 -22.19
C ALA A 77 -21.70 9.11 -22.70
N LEU A 78 -21.46 10.42 -22.83
CA LEU A 78 -22.41 11.36 -23.45
C LEU A 78 -22.58 11.08 -24.96
N GLY A 79 -21.50 10.72 -25.65
CA GLY A 79 -21.53 10.32 -27.07
C GLY A 79 -22.43 9.11 -27.35
N LEU A 80 -22.55 8.17 -26.41
CA LEU A 80 -23.45 7.01 -26.53
C LEU A 80 -24.93 7.41 -26.68
N PHE A 81 -25.32 8.60 -26.20
CA PHE A 81 -26.69 9.10 -26.35
C PHE A 81 -27.04 9.54 -27.77
N TRP A 82 -26.04 9.70 -28.64
CA TRP A 82 -26.21 10.00 -30.06
C TRP A 82 -26.34 8.75 -30.95
N LEU A 83 -26.10 7.56 -30.39
CA LEU A 83 -26.21 6.29 -31.13
C LEU A 83 -27.67 5.84 -31.21
N ASN A 84 -28.08 5.27 -32.34
CA ASN A 84 -29.43 4.75 -32.54
C ASN A 84 -29.62 3.34 -31.93
N ILE A 85 -29.46 3.23 -30.61
CA ILE A 85 -29.69 2.00 -29.82
C ILE A 85 -30.78 2.22 -28.75
N PRO A 86 -31.40 1.19 -28.17
CA PRO A 86 -32.41 1.36 -27.14
C PRO A 86 -31.90 2.15 -25.93
N LEU A 87 -32.73 3.02 -25.35
CA LEU A 87 -32.35 3.91 -24.23
C LEU A 87 -31.79 3.13 -23.04
N TRP A 88 -32.40 2.00 -22.68
CA TRP A 88 -31.95 1.15 -21.58
C TRP A 88 -30.52 0.62 -21.80
N LEU A 89 -30.17 0.29 -23.05
CA LEU A 89 -28.83 -0.19 -23.40
C LEU A 89 -27.80 0.93 -23.32
N ARG A 90 -28.16 2.16 -23.73
CA ARG A 90 -27.30 3.36 -23.59
C ARG A 90 -26.94 3.61 -22.12
N VAL A 91 -27.94 3.55 -21.24
CA VAL A 91 -27.75 3.77 -19.80
C VAL A 91 -26.85 2.69 -19.20
N ILE A 92 -27.05 1.41 -19.53
CA ILE A 92 -26.20 0.32 -19.05
C ILE A 92 -24.75 0.50 -19.53
N LEU A 93 -24.55 0.80 -20.82
CA LEU A 93 -23.20 0.99 -21.39
C LEU A 93 -22.49 2.20 -20.77
N ALA A 94 -23.18 3.33 -20.60
CA ALA A 94 -22.63 4.51 -19.96
C ALA A 94 -22.26 4.23 -18.49
N ALA A 95 -23.13 3.57 -17.73
CA ALA A 95 -22.86 3.19 -16.34
C ALA A 95 -21.68 2.22 -16.22
N ALA A 96 -21.60 1.22 -17.10
CA ALA A 96 -20.50 0.27 -17.14
C ALA A 96 -19.17 0.96 -17.45
N LEU A 97 -19.15 1.87 -18.44
CA LEU A 97 -17.96 2.62 -18.83
C LEU A 97 -17.48 3.52 -17.69
N MET A 98 -18.38 4.28 -17.06
CA MET A 98 -18.06 5.10 -15.89
C MET A 98 -17.52 4.28 -14.72
N PHE A 99 -18.11 3.10 -14.47
CA PHE A 99 -17.66 2.21 -13.41
C PHE A 99 -16.25 1.65 -13.68
N VAL A 100 -15.98 1.18 -14.89
CA VAL A 100 -14.66 0.65 -15.29
C VAL A 100 -13.61 1.76 -15.21
N SER A 101 -13.90 2.94 -15.74
CA SER A 101 -13.00 4.09 -15.68
C SER A 101 -12.70 4.51 -14.25
N PHE A 102 -13.72 4.58 -13.38
CA PHE A 102 -13.52 4.88 -11.97
C PHE A 102 -12.63 3.83 -11.28
N ARG A 103 -12.88 2.54 -11.50
CA ARG A 103 -12.04 1.45 -10.96
C ARG A 103 -10.60 1.55 -11.44
N TYR A 104 -10.40 1.85 -12.73
CA TYR A 104 -9.09 1.99 -13.33
C TYR A 104 -8.32 3.19 -12.76
N VAL A 105 -8.96 4.37 -12.70
CA VAL A 105 -8.38 5.58 -12.11
C VAL A 105 -8.01 5.36 -10.64
N ARG A 106 -8.91 4.76 -9.85
CA ARG A 106 -8.62 4.45 -8.45
C ARG A 106 -7.42 3.52 -8.32
N LYS A 107 -7.34 2.48 -9.16
CA LYS A 107 -6.20 1.54 -9.16
C LYS A 107 -4.89 2.27 -9.49
N GLN A 108 -4.90 3.13 -10.51
CA GLN A 108 -3.71 3.91 -10.90
C GLN A 108 -3.26 4.85 -9.78
N ALA A 109 -4.20 5.54 -9.13
CA ALA A 109 -3.86 6.42 -8.00
C ALA A 109 -3.20 5.65 -6.84
N LEU A 110 -3.72 4.47 -6.50
CA LEU A 110 -3.12 3.60 -5.49
C LEU A 110 -1.71 3.13 -5.88
N LEU A 111 -1.50 2.80 -7.16
CA LEU A 111 -0.19 2.41 -7.66
C LEU A 111 0.81 3.57 -7.64
N SER A 112 0.40 4.78 -8.02
CA SER A 112 1.25 5.97 -7.93
C SER A 112 1.71 6.21 -6.49
N LEU A 113 0.79 6.23 -5.52
CA LEU A 113 1.15 6.42 -4.10
C LEU A 113 2.12 5.34 -3.60
N ARG A 114 1.87 4.07 -3.96
CA ARG A 114 2.79 2.97 -3.64
C ARG A 114 4.18 3.19 -4.26
N ASN A 115 4.23 3.56 -5.54
CA ASN A 115 5.49 3.72 -6.25
C ASN A 115 6.32 4.87 -5.68
N VAL A 116 5.68 6.01 -5.37
CA VAL A 116 6.33 7.12 -4.65
C VAL A 116 6.92 6.62 -3.34
N ALA A 117 6.14 5.89 -2.54
CA ALA A 117 6.61 5.36 -1.28
C ALA A 117 7.83 4.44 -1.46
N LEU A 118 7.82 3.58 -2.48
CA LEU A 118 8.93 2.65 -2.73
C LEU A 118 10.18 3.32 -3.31
N LEU A 119 10.02 4.42 -4.05
CA LEU A 119 11.14 5.14 -4.67
C LEU A 119 11.84 6.09 -3.69
N TYR A 120 11.13 6.59 -2.68
CA TYR A 120 11.62 7.62 -1.77
C TYR A 120 11.52 7.15 -0.31
N PRO A 121 12.65 6.78 0.34
CA PRO A 121 12.64 6.20 1.69
C PRO A 121 11.93 7.06 2.75
N TRP A 122 12.15 8.38 2.74
CA TRP A 122 11.48 9.28 3.68
C TRP A 122 9.96 9.34 3.50
N VAL A 123 9.45 9.13 2.27
CA VAL A 123 8.01 9.06 2.01
C VAL A 123 7.47 7.72 2.46
N PHE A 124 8.24 6.66 2.29
CA PHE A 124 7.90 5.35 2.81
C PHE A 124 7.60 5.43 4.31
N ASP A 125 8.52 6.01 5.08
CA ASP A 125 8.37 6.17 6.54
C ASP A 125 7.17 7.05 6.88
N GLU A 126 7.02 8.20 6.20
CA GLU A 126 5.88 9.10 6.40
C GLU A 126 4.54 8.38 6.16
N TYR A 127 4.45 7.59 5.08
CA TYR A 127 3.25 6.85 4.72
C TYR A 127 3.02 5.65 5.64
N TRP A 128 4.07 4.96 6.07
CA TRP A 128 4.00 3.86 7.01
C TRP A 128 3.46 4.35 8.36
N ASP A 129 4.08 5.41 8.89
CA ASP A 129 3.71 5.99 10.19
C ASP A 129 2.31 6.58 10.18
N SER A 130 1.92 7.17 9.04
CA SER A 130 0.56 7.68 8.84
C SER A 130 -0.48 6.57 8.60
N GLY A 131 -0.05 5.31 8.38
CA GLY A 131 -0.94 4.20 8.03
C GLY A 131 -1.56 4.32 6.63
N VAL A 132 -0.89 5.02 5.71
CA VAL A 132 -1.26 5.09 4.29
C VAL A 132 -0.92 3.78 3.60
N ILE A 133 0.23 3.19 3.95
CA ILE A 133 0.70 1.91 3.41
C ILE A 133 0.71 0.82 4.48
N ALA A 134 0.67 -0.41 4.01
CA ALA A 134 0.82 -1.63 4.77
C ALA A 134 1.70 -2.62 4.00
N ILE A 135 2.31 -3.55 4.71
CA ILE A 135 3.07 -4.66 4.11
C ILE A 135 2.22 -5.92 4.23
N LEU A 136 1.98 -6.58 3.10
CA LEU A 136 1.40 -7.92 3.05
C LEU A 136 2.52 -8.93 3.00
N SER A 137 2.53 -9.93 3.88
CA SER A 137 3.44 -11.07 3.77
C SER A 137 2.82 -12.31 4.40
N GLY A 138 2.97 -13.46 3.74
CA GLY A 138 2.45 -14.74 4.25
C GLY A 138 0.93 -14.76 4.49
N GLY A 139 0.15 -13.94 3.77
CA GLY A 139 -1.29 -13.79 4.00
C GLY A 139 -1.67 -12.84 5.16
N HIS A 140 -0.69 -12.27 5.85
CA HIS A 140 -0.90 -11.31 6.93
C HIS A 140 -0.69 -9.87 6.46
N THR A 141 -1.48 -8.95 7.00
CA THR A 141 -1.32 -7.51 6.80
C THR A 141 -0.65 -6.87 8.01
N PHE A 142 0.50 -6.26 7.80
CA PHE A 142 1.23 -5.50 8.80
C PHE A 142 1.11 -4.01 8.52
N SER A 143 0.79 -3.23 9.56
CA SER A 143 0.79 -1.76 9.48
C SER A 143 1.28 -1.16 10.80
N ARG A 144 1.66 0.12 10.76
CA ARG A 144 2.00 0.87 11.98
C ARG A 144 0.86 0.93 12.98
N LEU A 145 -0.39 0.93 12.53
CA LEU A 145 -1.58 0.99 13.40
C LEU A 145 -1.63 -0.16 14.42
N TYR A 146 -0.93 -1.26 14.14
CA TYR A 146 -0.85 -2.43 15.02
C TYR A 146 0.41 -2.45 15.91
N GLY A 147 1.26 -1.42 15.83
CA GLY A 147 2.48 -1.29 16.64
C GLY A 147 3.75 -1.75 15.94
N ASN A 148 3.66 -2.25 14.70
CA ASN A 148 4.80 -2.79 13.96
C ASN A 148 5.74 -1.70 13.49
N ARG A 149 7.05 -1.95 13.60
CA ARG A 149 8.04 -1.29 12.75
C ARG A 149 8.10 -2.06 11.44
N TRP A 150 8.19 -1.37 10.30
CA TRP A 150 8.28 -2.07 9.02
C TRP A 150 9.58 -2.89 8.92
N GLN A 151 10.64 -2.43 9.59
CA GLN A 151 11.93 -3.11 9.71
C GLN A 151 11.79 -4.53 10.29
N ASP A 152 10.97 -4.67 11.35
CA ASP A 152 10.73 -5.97 11.99
C ASP A 152 9.97 -6.93 11.07
N VAL A 153 9.09 -6.40 10.21
CA VAL A 153 8.39 -7.18 9.18
C VAL A 153 9.38 -7.70 8.14
N VAL A 154 10.28 -6.84 7.64
CA VAL A 154 11.29 -7.24 6.66
C VAL A 154 12.23 -8.31 7.23
N LEU A 155 12.73 -8.11 8.46
CA LEU A 155 13.59 -9.08 9.15
C LEU A 155 12.95 -10.46 9.29
N ARG A 156 11.64 -10.52 9.56
CA ARG A 156 10.89 -11.78 9.59
C ARG A 156 10.83 -12.45 8.22
N VAL A 157 10.58 -11.68 7.17
CA VAL A 157 10.49 -12.20 5.80
C VAL A 157 11.82 -12.78 5.34
N ILE A 158 12.93 -12.10 5.64
CA ILE A 158 14.28 -12.61 5.28
C ILE A 158 14.80 -13.73 6.19
N GLY A 159 14.02 -14.17 7.19
CA GLY A 159 14.37 -15.30 8.04
C GLY A 159 15.15 -14.96 9.31
N TYR A 160 15.24 -13.69 9.70
CA TYR A 160 15.95 -13.24 10.92
C TYR A 160 15.03 -12.53 11.93
N PRO A 161 13.90 -13.14 12.36
CA PRO A 161 12.97 -12.51 13.29
C PRO A 161 13.56 -12.23 14.67
N HIS A 162 14.63 -12.93 15.06
CA HIS A 162 15.31 -12.74 16.35
C HIS A 162 16.16 -11.45 16.40
N LEU A 163 16.42 -10.82 15.24
CA LEU A 163 17.10 -9.52 15.15
C LEU A 163 16.12 -8.34 15.26
N ALA A 164 14.81 -8.62 15.30
CA ALA A 164 13.78 -7.60 15.44
C ALA A 164 13.77 -7.01 16.86
N ASN A 165 13.44 -5.71 16.97
CA ASN A 165 13.40 -5.03 18.27
C ASN A 165 12.09 -5.25 19.02
N ALA A 166 11.03 -5.61 18.29
CA ALA A 166 9.72 -5.93 18.84
C ALA A 166 9.13 -7.13 18.10
N ALA A 167 8.27 -7.89 18.78
CA ALA A 167 7.46 -8.91 18.12
C ALA A 167 6.40 -8.22 17.24
N PRO A 168 6.40 -8.41 15.91
CA PRO A 168 5.40 -7.81 15.06
C PRO A 168 4.03 -8.47 15.30
N ILE A 169 2.98 -7.67 15.42
CA ILE A 169 1.58 -8.07 15.56
C ILE A 169 0.85 -7.75 14.25
N SER A 170 0.52 -8.77 13.46
CA SER A 170 -0.30 -8.58 12.25
C SER A 170 -1.73 -8.15 12.60
N HIS A 171 -2.46 -7.60 11.62
CA HIS A 171 -3.87 -7.26 11.80
C HIS A 171 -4.71 -8.47 12.24
N GLN A 172 -4.47 -9.64 11.66
CA GLN A 172 -5.20 -10.86 12.01
C GLN A 172 -4.90 -11.29 13.44
N GLU A 173 -3.62 -11.31 13.85
CA GLU A 173 -3.23 -11.63 15.22
C GLU A 173 -3.79 -10.61 16.23
N LYS A 174 -3.83 -9.32 15.87
CA LYS A 174 -4.44 -8.27 16.70
C LYS A 174 -5.94 -8.46 16.86
N LEU A 175 -6.63 -8.82 15.78
CA LEU A 175 -8.05 -9.15 15.82
C LEU A 175 -8.29 -10.40 16.68
N ASP A 176 -7.48 -11.45 16.51
CA ASP A 176 -7.59 -12.68 17.29
C ASP A 176 -7.29 -12.42 18.78
N GLU A 177 -6.39 -11.49 19.10
CA GLU A 177 -6.13 -11.01 20.47
C GLU A 177 -7.33 -10.26 21.05
N MET A 178 -7.93 -9.34 20.28
CA MET A 178 -9.13 -8.59 20.70
C MET A 178 -10.39 -9.47 20.82
N LEU A 179 -10.46 -10.53 20.01
CA LEU A 179 -11.57 -11.49 19.98
C LEU A 179 -11.32 -12.69 20.93
N GLY A 180 -10.12 -12.81 21.49
CA GLY A 180 -9.70 -13.87 22.41
C GLY A 180 -10.28 -13.73 23.82
N PRO A 181 -10.41 -14.86 24.52
CA PRO A 181 -11.70 -15.36 24.97
C PRO A 181 -12.45 -14.35 25.82
N ALA A 182 -13.68 -14.02 25.40
CA ALA A 182 -14.74 -13.75 26.35
C ALA A 182 -14.80 -14.98 27.27
N ARG A 183 -14.09 -14.92 28.41
CA ARG A 183 -14.19 -15.94 29.44
C ARG A 183 -15.65 -15.96 29.83
N VAL A 184 -16.33 -17.00 29.37
CA VAL A 184 -17.51 -17.55 30.02
C VAL A 184 -17.06 -17.82 31.45
N SER A 185 -17.30 -16.86 32.34
CA SER A 185 -17.26 -17.12 33.77
C SER A 185 -18.32 -18.18 33.98
N LYS A 186 -17.87 -19.39 34.33
CA LYS A 186 -18.73 -20.34 35.03
C LYS A 186 -19.23 -19.72 36.33
#